data_AF-C7G6P8-F1
#
_entry.id   AF-C7G6P8-F1
#
_cell.length_a   1.000
_cell.length_b   1.000
_cell.length_c   1.000
_cell.angle_alpha   90.00
_cell.angle_beta   90.00
_cell.angle_gamma   90.00
#
_symmetry.space_group_name_H-M   'P 1'
#
loop_
_entity.id
_entity.type
_entity.pdbx_description
1 polymer ?
#
loop_
_entity_poly.entity_id
_entity_poly.type
_entity_poly.pdbx_seq_one_letter_code
_entity_poly.pdbx_strand_id
1 'polypeptide(L)'
;MPKLIQTTTTETETTWKGLANLIKGGGGTLKIGDIITEKTLDGEEMDLVVVDMGPGWARFESKDCLPVEVAYNQNNRNAGGFADSDVKRYLNEEVFNSLPEELRNVIAEVERKQENGESSLCRLFLPTESELFGDCCYSEDDTYSQIEYYKDRRNRIKCNRKGGSPDWYWTASVRSGGSTGCVSVSYHGHSYDWSASTELYVPVCFVIQ
;
A
#
# COMPACT_ATOMS: atom_id res chain seq x y z
N MET A 1 -42.94 -2.92 8.01
CA MET A 1 -42.16 -4.09 7.53
C MET A 1 -40.69 -3.69 7.55
N PRO A 2 -39.78 -4.50 8.12
CA PRO A 2 -38.36 -4.20 8.06
C PRO A 2 -37.88 -4.22 6.61
N LYS A 3 -37.10 -3.22 6.20
CA LYS A 3 -36.46 -3.20 4.88
C LYS A 3 -35.36 -4.26 4.88
N LEU A 4 -35.41 -5.16 3.91
CA LEU A 4 -34.31 -6.09 3.62
C LEU A 4 -33.35 -5.41 2.64
N ILE A 5 -32.05 -5.54 2.90
CA ILE A 5 -30.98 -5.08 2.01
C ILE A 5 -30.27 -6.34 1.50
N GLN A 6 -30.18 -6.47 0.18
CA GLN A 6 -29.45 -7.54 -0.49
C GLN A 6 -28.15 -6.96 -1.06
N THR A 7 -27.02 -7.59 -0.74
CA THR A 7 -25.72 -7.30 -1.35
C THR A 7 -25.37 -8.44 -2.30
N THR A 8 -24.98 -8.12 -3.53
CA THR A 8 -24.58 -9.10 -4.55
C THR A 8 -23.15 -8.81 -4.97
N THR A 9 -22.31 -9.84 -5.00
CA THR A 9 -20.94 -9.77 -5.56
C THR A 9 -21.00 -10.16 -7.03
N THR A 10 -20.25 -9.45 -7.89
CA THR A 10 -20.14 -9.77 -9.32
C THR A 10 -18.67 -9.90 -9.66
N GLU A 11 -18.32 -10.97 -10.37
CA GLU A 11 -16.99 -11.20 -10.91
C GLU A 11 -17.03 -10.96 -12.42
N THR A 12 -16.04 -10.21 -12.91
CA THR A 12 -15.91 -9.89 -14.33
C THR A 12 -14.46 -10.05 -14.75
N GLU A 13 -14.21 -10.70 -15.88
CA GLU A 13 -12.88 -10.73 -16.47
C GLU A 13 -12.52 -9.36 -17.05
N THR A 14 -11.30 -8.92 -16.81
CA THR A 14 -10.75 -7.66 -17.33
C THR A 14 -9.24 -7.80 -17.57
N THR A 15 -8.64 -6.82 -18.22
CA THR A 15 -7.18 -6.70 -18.36
C THR A 15 -6.70 -5.41 -17.71
N TRP A 16 -5.42 -5.34 -17.35
CA TRP A 16 -4.83 -4.11 -16.80
C TRP A 16 -4.96 -2.93 -17.75
N LYS A 17 -4.79 -3.17 -19.05
CA LYS A 17 -5.00 -2.15 -20.10
C LYS A 17 -6.46 -1.69 -20.15
N GLY A 18 -7.41 -2.61 -20.06
CA GLY A 18 -8.84 -2.29 -20.01
C GLY A 18 -9.19 -1.45 -18.79
N LEU A 19 -8.69 -1.85 -17.61
CA LEU A 19 -8.88 -1.14 -16.36
C LEU A 19 -8.26 0.26 -16.39
N ALA A 20 -7.05 0.42 -16.94
CA ALA A 20 -6.42 1.72 -17.11
C ALA A 20 -7.21 2.64 -18.03
N ASN A 21 -7.77 2.12 -19.13
CA ASN A 21 -8.65 2.90 -20.01
C ASN A 21 -9.94 3.31 -19.30
N LEU A 22 -10.51 2.43 -18.47
CA LEU A 22 -11.70 2.73 -17.67
C LEU A 22 -11.42 3.87 -16.67
N ILE A 23 -10.28 3.81 -15.97
CA ILE A 23 -9.83 4.83 -15.02
C ILE A 23 -9.64 6.18 -15.72
N LYS A 24 -8.92 6.19 -16.86
CA LYS A 24 -8.75 7.39 -17.71
C LYS A 24 -10.06 7.97 -18.21
N GLY A 25 -11.04 7.11 -18.48
CA GLY A 25 -12.40 7.48 -18.88
C GLY A 25 -13.29 8.00 -17.75
N GLY A 26 -12.77 8.18 -16.53
CA GLY A 26 -13.52 8.66 -15.38
C GLY A 26 -14.01 7.56 -14.42
N GLY A 27 -13.36 6.39 -14.42
CA GLY A 27 -13.58 5.31 -13.44
C GLY A 27 -14.77 4.41 -13.72
N GLY A 28 -15.75 4.83 -14.54
CA GLY A 28 -16.88 4.01 -14.95
C GLY A 28 -17.61 3.33 -13.78
N THR A 29 -17.57 2.01 -13.71
CA THR A 29 -18.19 1.20 -12.64
C THR A 29 -17.23 0.82 -11.49
N LEU A 30 -15.95 1.18 -11.59
CA LEU A 30 -14.95 0.90 -10.57
C LEU A 30 -15.27 1.72 -9.31
N LYS A 31 -15.15 1.10 -8.13
CA LYS A 31 -15.37 1.74 -6.85
C LYS A 31 -14.29 1.36 -5.83
N ILE A 32 -14.12 2.22 -4.83
CA ILE A 32 -13.33 1.92 -3.63
C ILE A 32 -13.84 0.61 -3.02
N GLY A 33 -12.92 -0.30 -2.71
CA GLY A 33 -13.20 -1.64 -2.20
C GLY A 33 -13.34 -2.72 -3.27
N ASP A 34 -13.34 -2.40 -4.57
CA ASP A 34 -13.24 -3.41 -5.62
C ASP A 34 -11.88 -4.12 -5.55
N ILE A 35 -11.88 -5.43 -5.80
CA ILE A 35 -10.71 -6.30 -5.68
C ILE A 35 -10.37 -6.90 -7.05
N ILE A 36 -9.09 -6.84 -7.41
CA ILE A 36 -8.51 -7.48 -8.58
C ILE A 36 -7.53 -8.54 -8.07
N THR A 37 -7.75 -9.80 -8.44
CA THR A 37 -6.80 -10.88 -8.16
C THR A 37 -5.74 -10.93 -9.25
N GLU A 38 -4.47 -10.99 -8.87
CA GLU A 38 -3.33 -11.10 -9.78
C GLU A 38 -2.27 -12.05 -9.21
N LYS A 39 -1.29 -12.44 -10.04
CA LYS A 39 -0.12 -13.22 -9.63
C LYS A 39 1.16 -12.53 -10.02
N THR A 40 2.18 -12.63 -9.17
CA THR A 40 3.56 -12.37 -9.58
C THR A 40 4.02 -13.41 -10.61
N LEU A 41 5.14 -13.14 -11.28
CA LEU A 41 5.74 -14.03 -12.29
C LEU A 41 6.15 -15.40 -11.72
N ASP A 42 6.47 -15.47 -10.43
CA ASP A 42 6.75 -16.72 -9.70
C ASP A 42 5.49 -17.40 -9.12
N GLY A 43 4.31 -16.81 -9.34
CA GLY A 43 3.02 -17.43 -9.06
C GLY A 43 2.43 -17.11 -7.68
N GLU A 44 3.01 -16.19 -6.91
CA GLU A 44 2.41 -15.72 -5.66
C GLU A 44 1.17 -14.88 -5.97
N GLU A 45 0.03 -15.27 -5.40
CA GLU A 45 -1.26 -14.66 -5.67
C GLU A 45 -1.53 -13.49 -4.72
N MET A 46 -2.01 -12.38 -5.26
CA MET A 46 -2.32 -11.16 -4.52
C MET A 46 -3.73 -10.66 -4.86
N ASP A 47 -4.44 -10.19 -3.83
CA ASP A 47 -5.66 -9.41 -3.99
C ASP A 47 -5.30 -7.92 -3.92
N LEU A 48 -5.54 -7.17 -5.00
CA LEU A 48 -5.29 -5.74 -5.10
C LEU A 48 -6.61 -4.99 -4.97
N VAL A 49 -6.75 -4.20 -3.91
CA VAL A 49 -7.97 -3.45 -3.60
C VAL A 49 -7.84 -1.99 -4.04
N VAL A 50 -8.89 -1.43 -4.63
CA VAL A 50 -9.00 0.03 -4.87
C VAL A 50 -9.19 0.71 -3.51
N VAL A 51 -8.18 1.43 -3.03
CA VAL A 51 -8.23 2.09 -1.71
C VAL A 51 -8.62 3.56 -1.81
N ASP A 52 -8.34 4.18 -2.95
CA ASP A 52 -8.70 5.57 -3.23
C ASP A 52 -8.80 5.79 -4.74
N MET A 53 -9.59 6.77 -5.18
CA MET A 53 -9.74 7.08 -6.59
C MET A 53 -10.32 8.48 -6.84
N GLY A 54 -10.05 9.00 -8.03
CA GLY A 54 -10.64 10.24 -8.51
C GLY A 54 -10.72 10.26 -10.05
N PRO A 55 -11.12 11.40 -10.64
CA PRO A 55 -11.19 11.52 -12.09
C PRO A 55 -9.83 11.24 -12.74
N GLY A 56 -9.75 10.17 -13.53
CA GLY A 56 -8.54 9.81 -14.27
C GLY A 56 -7.49 9.06 -13.45
N TRP A 57 -7.73 8.70 -12.19
CA TRP A 57 -6.76 7.95 -11.40
C TRP A 57 -7.40 7.00 -10.38
N ALA A 58 -6.71 5.91 -10.08
CA ALA A 58 -7.08 5.03 -8.97
C ALA A 58 -5.81 4.50 -8.29
N ARG A 59 -5.86 4.43 -6.96
CA ARG A 59 -4.82 3.86 -6.11
C ARG A 59 -5.22 2.45 -5.70
N PHE A 60 -4.30 1.52 -5.90
CA PHE A 60 -4.45 0.13 -5.52
C PHE A 60 -3.47 -0.19 -4.40
N GLU A 61 -3.90 -1.07 -3.50
CA GLU A 61 -3.03 -1.66 -2.49
C GLU A 61 -3.28 -3.15 -2.36
N SER A 62 -2.23 -3.94 -2.10
CA SER A 62 -2.40 -5.35 -1.78
C SER A 62 -3.15 -5.51 -0.45
N LYS A 63 -4.19 -6.33 -0.44
CA LYS A 63 -5.01 -6.62 0.74
C LYS A 63 -4.18 -7.29 1.83
N ASP A 64 -3.35 -8.24 1.43
CA ASP A 64 -2.35 -8.91 2.26
C ASP A 64 -0.94 -8.58 1.75
N CYS A 65 0.08 -8.85 2.54
CA CYS A 65 1.47 -8.62 2.15
C CYS A 65 1.99 -9.74 1.24
N LEU A 66 3.13 -9.50 0.58
CA LEU A 66 3.92 -10.57 -0.02
C LEU A 66 4.62 -11.38 1.08
N PRO A 67 4.91 -12.69 0.90
CA PRO A 67 5.47 -13.58 1.91
C PRO A 67 6.98 -13.38 2.15
N VAL A 68 7.43 -12.12 2.21
CA VAL A 68 8.83 -11.73 2.43
C VAL A 68 8.85 -10.62 3.48
N GLU A 69 9.68 -10.82 4.49
CA GLU A 69 9.98 -9.79 5.49
C GLU A 69 11.23 -9.01 5.05
N VAL A 70 11.20 -7.69 5.24
CA VAL A 70 12.26 -6.79 4.79
C VAL A 70 12.57 -5.81 5.92
N ALA A 71 13.86 -5.61 6.20
CA ALA A 71 14.29 -4.55 7.09
C ALA A 71 13.97 -3.20 6.47
N TYR A 72 13.40 -2.26 7.25
CA TYR A 72 13.19 -0.89 6.75
C TYR A 72 14.51 -0.30 6.22
N ASN A 73 15.58 -0.46 7.01
CA ASN A 73 16.96 -0.20 6.66
C ASN A 73 17.89 -1.13 7.44
N GLN A 74 18.75 -1.88 6.74
CA GLN A 74 19.71 -2.80 7.32
C GLN A 74 20.74 -2.12 8.23
N ASN A 75 21.02 -0.83 7.99
CA ASN A 75 21.94 -0.03 8.81
C ASN A 75 21.33 0.42 10.15
N ASN A 76 20.08 0.03 10.43
CA ASN A 76 19.30 0.38 11.61
C ASN A 76 19.09 1.88 11.83
N ARG A 77 19.04 2.68 10.76
CA ARG A 77 18.75 4.10 10.80
C ARG A 77 17.55 4.44 9.94
N ASN A 78 16.78 5.43 10.35
CA ASN A 78 15.66 5.96 9.55
C ASN A 78 16.04 7.22 8.75
N ALA A 79 17.33 7.57 8.72
CA ALA A 79 17.85 8.70 7.96
C ALA A 79 17.52 8.56 6.46
N GLY A 80 17.06 9.65 5.86
CA GLY A 80 16.59 9.67 4.45
C GLY A 80 15.17 9.15 4.25
N GLY A 81 14.48 8.76 5.32
CA GLY A 81 13.07 8.37 5.28
C GLY A 81 12.82 7.15 4.40
N PHE A 82 11.63 7.09 3.80
CA PHE A 82 11.28 6.09 2.80
C PHE A 82 12.09 6.23 1.51
N ALA A 83 12.43 7.45 1.09
CA ALA A 83 13.11 7.71 -0.19
C ALA A 83 14.44 6.98 -0.33
N ASP A 84 15.19 6.90 0.77
CA ASP A 84 16.49 6.23 0.86
C ASP A 84 16.39 4.83 1.48
N SER A 85 15.18 4.33 1.72
CA SER A 85 14.98 3.06 2.44
C SER A 85 15.30 1.82 1.61
N ASP A 86 15.78 0.78 2.28
CA ASP A 86 15.93 -0.56 1.69
C ASP A 86 14.56 -1.13 1.26
N VAL A 87 13.47 -0.78 1.96
CA VAL A 87 12.10 -1.15 1.58
C VAL A 87 11.68 -0.52 0.25
N LYS A 88 11.97 0.77 0.01
CA LYS A 88 11.68 1.39 -1.29
C LYS A 88 12.47 0.74 -2.42
N ARG A 89 13.74 0.38 -2.15
CA ARG A 89 14.57 -0.36 -3.10
C ARG A 89 13.95 -1.73 -3.41
N TYR A 90 13.62 -2.51 -2.39
CA TYR A 90 12.94 -3.80 -2.55
C TYR A 90 11.65 -3.68 -3.38
N LEU A 91 10.81 -2.70 -3.06
CA LEU A 91 9.57 -2.45 -3.81
C LEU A 91 9.85 -2.13 -5.29
N ASN A 92 10.73 -1.19 -5.59
CA ASN A 92 10.88 -0.68 -6.97
C ASN A 92 11.88 -1.48 -7.83
N GLU A 93 12.78 -2.26 -7.23
CA GLU A 93 13.80 -3.04 -7.95
C GLU A 93 13.51 -4.55 -7.95
N GLU A 94 12.83 -5.08 -6.93
CA GLU A 94 12.52 -6.51 -6.85
C GLU A 94 11.04 -6.77 -7.11
N VAL A 95 10.15 -6.23 -6.27
CA VAL A 95 8.70 -6.48 -6.39
C VAL A 95 8.16 -5.94 -7.71
N PHE A 96 8.52 -4.71 -8.09
CA PHE A 96 8.07 -4.16 -9.36
C PHE A 96 8.47 -5.04 -10.54
N ASN A 97 9.64 -5.68 -10.50
CA ASN A 97 10.11 -6.56 -11.57
C ASN A 97 9.52 -7.98 -11.51
N SER A 98 8.91 -8.37 -10.39
CA SER A 98 8.15 -9.62 -10.27
C SER A 98 6.69 -9.49 -10.70
N LEU A 99 6.18 -8.29 -10.96
CA LEU A 99 4.81 -8.08 -11.47
C LEU A 99 4.69 -8.43 -12.96
N PRO A 100 3.51 -8.91 -13.41
CA PRO A 100 3.23 -9.13 -14.83
C PRO A 100 3.44 -7.88 -15.67
N GLU A 101 3.92 -8.06 -16.90
CA GLU A 101 4.23 -6.95 -17.81
C GLU A 101 3.03 -6.01 -18.04
N GLU A 102 1.82 -6.57 -18.21
CA GLU A 102 0.61 -5.77 -18.41
C GLU A 102 0.32 -4.83 -17.23
N LEU A 103 0.54 -5.28 -15.99
CA LEU A 103 0.40 -4.44 -14.80
C LEU A 103 1.51 -3.38 -14.73
N ARG A 104 2.77 -3.78 -14.94
CA ARG A 104 3.92 -2.85 -14.93
C ARG A 104 3.76 -1.71 -15.92
N ASN A 105 3.14 -1.97 -17.06
CA ASN A 105 2.92 -0.99 -18.13
C ASN A 105 1.83 0.05 -17.81
N VAL A 106 0.95 -0.22 -16.84
CA VAL A 106 -0.13 0.72 -16.46
C VAL A 106 0.12 1.41 -15.13
N ILE A 107 1.09 0.94 -14.33
CA ILE A 107 1.51 1.62 -13.10
C ILE A 107 2.18 2.95 -13.45
N ALA A 108 1.62 4.03 -12.92
CA ALA A 108 2.18 5.37 -13.01
C ALA A 108 3.34 5.54 -12.02
N GLU A 109 4.33 6.33 -12.42
CA GLU A 109 5.32 6.87 -11.49
C GLU A 109 4.74 8.11 -10.82
N VAL A 110 4.74 8.14 -9.49
CA VAL A 110 4.16 9.22 -8.68
C VAL A 110 5.19 9.80 -7.72
N GLU A 111 5.10 11.10 -7.50
CA GLU A 111 5.88 11.78 -6.48
C GLU A 111 5.24 11.56 -5.10
N ARG A 112 6.03 11.05 -4.15
CA ARG A 112 5.63 10.84 -2.76
C ARG A 112 6.47 11.73 -1.86
N LYS A 113 5.80 12.57 -1.09
CA LYS A 113 6.40 13.48 -0.10
C LYS A 113 6.64 12.74 1.21
N GLN A 114 7.64 13.21 1.94
CA GLN A 114 8.04 12.71 3.24
C GLN A 114 8.04 13.82 4.28
N GLU A 115 8.10 13.43 5.55
CA GLU A 115 8.15 14.31 6.73
C GLU A 115 9.22 15.40 6.66
N ASN A 116 10.40 15.08 6.13
CA ASN A 116 11.52 16.02 6.03
C ASN A 116 11.35 17.05 4.88
N GLY A 117 10.21 17.03 4.19
CA GLY A 117 9.92 17.88 3.03
C GLY A 117 10.55 17.39 1.72
N GLU A 118 11.33 16.30 1.75
CA GLU A 118 11.84 15.67 0.54
C GLU A 118 10.74 14.86 -0.13
N SER A 119 10.88 14.69 -1.44
CA SER A 119 10.01 13.84 -2.24
C SER A 119 10.82 12.82 -3.02
N SER A 120 10.19 11.70 -3.34
CA SER A 120 10.78 10.70 -4.22
C SER A 120 9.76 10.18 -5.23
N LEU A 121 10.24 9.97 -6.46
CA LEU A 121 9.46 9.28 -7.49
C LEU A 121 9.42 7.78 -7.17
N CYS A 122 8.21 7.23 -7.20
CA CYS A 122 7.92 5.85 -6.85
C CYS A 122 6.94 5.26 -7.86
N ARG A 123 7.18 4.01 -8.30
CA ARG A 123 6.19 3.20 -9.01
C ARG A 123 5.39 2.38 -8.00
N LEU A 124 6.11 1.76 -7.07
CA LEU A 124 5.55 1.10 -5.89
C LEU A 124 5.96 1.87 -4.62
N PHE A 125 5.03 1.99 -3.67
CA PHE A 125 5.24 2.71 -2.42
C PHE A 125 4.45 2.07 -1.27
N LEU A 126 4.49 2.69 -0.09
CA LEU A 126 3.70 2.31 1.08
C LEU A 126 2.78 3.46 1.51
N PRO A 127 1.63 3.17 2.12
CA PRO A 127 0.85 4.20 2.80
C PRO A 127 1.65 4.81 3.95
N THR A 128 1.47 6.11 4.16
CA THR A 128 1.98 6.83 5.35
C THR A 128 1.11 6.57 6.57
N GLU A 129 1.62 6.89 7.77
CA GLU A 129 0.83 6.82 8.99
C GLU A 129 -0.44 7.69 8.90
N SER A 130 -0.33 8.92 8.41
CA SER A 130 -1.48 9.81 8.26
C SER A 130 -2.52 9.32 7.25
N GLU A 131 -2.11 8.71 6.13
CA GLU A 131 -3.05 8.09 5.19
C GLU A 131 -3.84 6.94 5.82
N LEU A 132 -3.23 6.19 6.74
CA LEU A 132 -3.85 5.05 7.42
C LEU A 132 -4.74 5.48 8.60
N PHE A 133 -4.22 6.37 9.46
CA PHE A 133 -4.78 6.63 10.78
C PHE A 133 -5.45 8.00 10.89
N GLY A 134 -5.04 8.96 10.07
CA GLY A 134 -5.51 10.36 10.10
C GLY A 134 -4.87 11.21 11.19
N ASP A 135 -4.36 10.57 12.23
CA ASP A 135 -3.47 11.12 13.23
C ASP A 135 -2.12 10.38 13.22
N CYS A 136 -1.05 11.09 13.58
CA CYS A 136 0.29 10.51 13.65
C CYS A 136 0.69 10.35 15.11
N CYS A 137 0.82 9.10 15.55
CA CYS A 137 1.23 8.76 16.92
C CYS A 137 2.75 8.66 17.03
N TYR A 138 3.42 8.25 15.96
CA TYR A 138 4.85 7.95 15.95
C TYR A 138 5.64 8.81 14.97
N SER A 139 5.03 9.24 13.87
CA SER A 139 5.61 10.18 12.93
C SER A 139 5.16 11.63 13.19
N GLU A 140 5.80 12.58 12.53
CA GLU A 140 5.31 13.97 12.43
C GLU A 140 4.63 14.22 11.06
N ASP A 141 4.29 13.16 10.31
CA ASP A 141 3.82 13.26 8.92
C ASP A 141 2.33 13.58 8.78
N ASP A 142 1.93 14.84 8.84
CA ASP A 142 0.55 15.26 8.53
C ASP A 142 0.35 15.64 7.05
N THR A 143 1.29 15.28 6.17
CA THR A 143 1.28 15.69 4.74
C THR A 143 0.03 15.23 4.00
N TYR A 144 -0.51 14.07 4.38
CA TYR A 144 -1.62 13.42 3.70
C TYR A 144 -2.84 13.31 4.61
N SER A 145 -4.04 13.39 4.02
CA SER A 145 -5.28 13.11 4.74
C SER A 145 -5.52 11.62 4.84
N GLN A 146 -6.23 11.20 5.89
CA GLN A 146 -6.67 9.81 6.01
C GLN A 146 -7.50 9.38 4.81
N ILE A 147 -7.16 8.24 4.22
CA ILE A 147 -7.92 7.64 3.13
C ILE A 147 -9.20 7.03 3.71
N GLU A 148 -10.35 7.28 3.08
CA GLU A 148 -11.67 6.85 3.57
C GLU A 148 -11.72 5.33 3.80
N TYR A 149 -11.10 4.55 2.91
CA TYR A 149 -10.99 3.09 3.03
C TYR A 149 -10.38 2.65 4.36
N TYR A 150 -9.39 3.39 4.89
CA TYR A 150 -8.69 3.03 6.12
C TYR A 150 -9.38 3.48 7.39
N LYS A 151 -10.48 4.24 7.34
CA LYS A 151 -11.26 4.56 8.55
C LYS A 151 -11.81 3.32 9.22
N ASP A 152 -12.12 2.29 8.45
CA ASP A 152 -12.37 0.96 8.98
C ASP A 152 -11.05 0.28 9.35
N ARG A 153 -10.83 0.06 10.65
CA ARG A 153 -9.62 -0.62 11.16
C ARG A 153 -9.34 -1.96 10.48
N ARG A 154 -10.38 -2.69 10.08
CA ARG A 154 -10.23 -4.01 9.45
C ARG A 154 -9.48 -3.93 8.12
N ASN A 155 -9.55 -2.79 7.44
CA ASN A 155 -8.86 -2.54 6.18
C ASN A 155 -7.38 -2.19 6.38
N ARG A 156 -6.94 -1.96 7.62
CA ARG A 156 -5.53 -1.79 8.00
C ARG A 156 -4.89 -3.09 8.51
N ILE A 157 -5.64 -4.17 8.63
CA ILE A 157 -5.10 -5.47 9.04
C ILE A 157 -4.71 -6.21 7.76
N LYS A 158 -3.45 -6.62 7.67
CA LYS A 158 -2.93 -7.40 6.54
C LYS A 158 -2.38 -8.73 7.04
N CYS A 159 -2.57 -9.78 6.27
CA CYS A 159 -1.90 -11.04 6.53
C CYS A 159 -0.49 -11.05 5.94
N ASN A 160 0.36 -11.96 6.44
CA ASN A 160 1.70 -12.21 5.90
C ASN A 160 1.73 -12.77 4.46
N ARG A 161 0.58 -13.24 3.96
CA ARG A 161 0.33 -13.67 2.58
C ARG A 161 -1.17 -13.78 2.35
N LYS A 162 -1.60 -13.91 1.09
CA LYS A 162 -2.99 -14.26 0.79
C LYS A 162 -3.37 -15.59 1.44
N GLY A 163 -4.44 -15.58 2.25
CA GLY A 163 -4.89 -16.74 3.04
C GLY A 163 -4.00 -17.07 4.25
N GLY A 164 -3.07 -16.18 4.61
CA GLY A 164 -2.17 -16.30 5.74
C GLY A 164 -2.78 -15.86 7.07
N SER A 165 -1.90 -15.52 8.02
CA SER A 165 -2.30 -14.99 9.34
C SER A 165 -2.01 -13.48 9.41
N PRO A 166 -2.82 -12.70 10.14
CA PRO A 166 -2.55 -11.29 10.40
C PRO A 166 -1.15 -11.08 10.96
N ASP A 167 -0.41 -10.12 10.41
CA ASP A 167 0.97 -9.85 10.83
C ASP A 167 1.31 -8.36 10.77
N TRP A 168 2.52 -8.03 11.19
CA TRP A 168 3.06 -6.68 11.19
C TRP A 168 3.59 -6.29 9.82
N TYR A 169 3.39 -5.04 9.42
CA TYR A 169 3.92 -4.54 8.16
C TYR A 169 4.39 -3.08 8.25
N TRP A 170 5.30 -2.71 7.35
CA TRP A 170 5.86 -1.36 7.29
C TRP A 170 4.89 -0.32 6.68
N THR A 171 4.96 0.92 7.17
CA THR A 171 4.41 2.11 6.51
C THR A 171 5.54 2.86 5.79
N ALA A 172 5.24 3.94 5.05
CA ALA A 172 6.27 4.85 4.53
C ALA A 172 6.80 5.85 5.57
N SER A 173 6.20 5.92 6.76
CA SER A 173 6.54 6.92 7.77
C SER A 173 7.65 6.44 8.69
N VAL A 174 8.44 7.39 9.19
CA VAL A 174 9.53 7.12 10.13
C VAL A 174 9.20 7.69 11.51
N ARG A 175 9.84 7.18 12.56
CA ARG A 175 9.60 7.67 13.91
C ARG A 175 10.22 9.06 14.10
N SER A 176 9.43 10.01 14.59
CA SER A 176 9.93 11.31 15.03
C SER A 176 10.69 11.20 16.35
N GLY A 177 11.75 12.02 16.50
CA GLY A 177 12.55 12.08 17.72
C GLY A 177 13.43 10.85 18.02
N GLY A 178 13.49 9.85 17.12
CA GLY A 178 14.35 8.67 17.28
C GLY A 178 14.99 8.24 15.96
N SER A 179 16.31 8.15 15.89
CA SER A 179 17.05 7.92 14.63
C SER A 179 17.04 6.48 14.11
N THR A 180 16.45 5.54 14.87
CA THR A 180 16.46 4.11 14.57
C THR A 180 15.07 3.52 14.44
N GLY A 181 14.01 4.32 14.60
CA GLY A 181 12.63 3.85 14.61
C GLY A 181 11.91 4.12 13.29
N CYS A 182 11.12 3.17 12.83
CA CYS A 182 10.22 3.31 11.67
C CYS A 182 8.81 2.92 12.04
N VAL A 183 7.81 3.50 11.36
CA VAL A 183 6.40 3.28 11.69
C VAL A 183 5.87 2.04 10.96
N SER A 184 5.13 1.24 11.71
CA SER A 184 4.56 -0.04 11.29
C SER A 184 3.09 -0.12 11.70
N VAL A 185 2.39 -1.10 11.15
CA VAL A 185 1.05 -1.47 11.58
C VAL A 185 1.09 -2.86 12.18
N SER A 186 0.47 -3.02 13.35
CA SER A 186 0.34 -4.30 14.03
C SER A 186 -0.73 -5.20 13.40
N TYR A 187 -0.69 -6.49 13.74
CA TYR A 187 -1.72 -7.48 13.37
C TYR A 187 -3.15 -7.17 13.86
N HIS A 188 -3.34 -6.14 14.70
CA HIS A 188 -4.65 -5.63 15.12
C HIS A 188 -5.08 -4.35 14.37
N GLY A 189 -4.26 -3.82 13.46
CA GLY A 189 -4.55 -2.62 12.67
C GLY A 189 -4.31 -1.31 13.44
N HIS A 190 -3.37 -1.32 14.39
CA HIS A 190 -2.91 -0.15 15.15
C HIS A 190 -1.51 0.26 14.72
N SER A 191 -1.24 1.57 14.72
CA SER A 191 0.10 2.13 14.51
C SER A 191 1.04 1.73 15.65
N TYR A 192 2.31 1.48 15.31
CA TYR A 192 3.41 1.14 16.21
C TYR A 192 4.73 1.56 15.58
N ASP A 193 5.82 1.53 16.34
CA ASP A 193 7.17 1.65 15.80
C ASP A 193 8.07 0.45 16.11
N TRP A 194 9.03 0.20 15.24
CA TRP A 194 10.05 -0.82 15.40
C TRP A 194 11.42 -0.30 14.97
N SER A 195 12.47 -1.02 15.38
CA SER A 195 13.84 -0.76 14.92
C SER A 195 13.89 -0.88 13.40
N ALA A 196 14.58 0.03 12.72
CA ALA A 196 14.67 0.04 11.26
C ALA A 196 15.31 -1.24 10.69
N SER A 197 16.13 -1.94 11.49
CA SER A 197 16.70 -3.24 11.11
C SER A 197 15.80 -4.45 11.40
N THR A 198 14.63 -4.27 12.03
CA THR A 198 13.65 -5.35 12.20
C THR A 198 13.09 -5.71 10.82
N GLU A 199 12.95 -6.99 10.51
CA GLU A 199 12.32 -7.43 9.27
C GLU A 199 10.81 -7.52 9.51
N LEU A 200 10.00 -6.82 8.70
CA LEU A 200 8.53 -6.90 8.73
C LEU A 200 8.00 -7.06 7.29
N TYR A 201 6.74 -7.45 7.16
CA TYR A 201 6.11 -7.60 5.85
C TYR A 201 5.89 -6.26 5.13
N VAL A 202 5.75 -6.34 3.81
CA VAL A 202 5.61 -5.17 2.94
C VAL A 202 4.39 -5.35 2.02
N PRO A 203 3.36 -4.48 2.10
CA PRO A 203 2.30 -4.46 1.11
C PRO A 203 2.74 -3.75 -0.18
N VAL A 204 1.99 -3.96 -1.25
CA VAL A 204 2.25 -3.32 -2.55
C VAL A 204 1.23 -2.23 -2.77
N CYS A 205 1.66 -0.97 -2.86
CA CYS A 205 0.78 0.15 -3.23
C CYS A 205 1.26 0.83 -4.52
N PHE A 206 0.32 1.16 -5.41
CA PHE A 206 0.60 1.85 -6.68
C PHE A 206 -0.60 2.67 -7.16
N VAL A 207 -0.38 3.49 -8.19
CA VAL A 207 -1.43 4.29 -8.84
C VAL A 207 -1.47 3.97 -10.33
N ILE A 208 -2.67 3.95 -10.90
CA ILE A 208 -2.90 3.97 -12.34
C ILE A 208 -3.50 5.33 -12.71
N GLN A 209 -2.97 5.97 -13.76
CA GLN A 209 -3.39 7.28 -14.30
C GLN A 209 -3.40 7.29 -15.83
#